data_AF-A0A534PDP3-F1
#
_entry.id   AF-A0A534PDP3-F1
#
_cell.length_a   1.000
_cell.length_b   1.000
_cell.length_c   1.000
_cell.angle_alpha   90.00
_cell.angle_beta   90.00
_cell.angle_gamma   90.00
#
_symmetry.space_group_name_H-M   'P 1'
#
loop_
_entity.id
_entity.type
_entity.pdbx_description
1 polymer ?
#
loop_
_entity_poly.entity_id
_entity_poly.type
_entity_poly.pdbx_seq_one_letter_code
_entity_poly.pdbx_strand_id
1 'polypeptide(L)' 'MLDSNVLVLNRSYLPIHVTSVRRAFSLIYRGTALAVNGNYETFDFDAWTRVDA' A
#
# COMPACT_ATOMS: atom_id res chain seq x y z
N MET A 1 -0.59 -8.62 -13.75
CA MET A 1 -0.88 -7.51 -12.81
C MET A 1 -0.14 -7.60 -11.48
N LEU A 2 0.38 -8.75 -11.03
CA LEU A 2 1.13 -8.83 -9.76
C LEU A 2 2.56 -8.26 -9.81
N ASP A 3 3.13 -8.14 -11.01
CA ASP A 3 4.47 -7.59 -11.24
C ASP A 3 4.43 -6.11 -11.65
N SER A 4 3.25 -5.49 -11.62
CA SER A 4 3.11 -4.05 -11.83
C SER A 4 3.84 -3.28 -10.72
N ASN A 5 4.34 -2.10 -11.07
CA ASN A 5 5.10 -1.25 -10.15
C ASN A 5 4.17 -0.56 -9.15
N VAL A 6 4.62 -0.50 -7.89
CA VAL A 6 3.98 0.21 -6.77
C VAL A 6 5.01 1.13 -6.16
N LEU A 7 4.63 2.39 -5.99
CA LEU A 7 5.44 3.39 -5.31
C LEU A 7 5.30 3.25 -3.80
N VAL A 8 6.44 3.20 -3.10
CA VAL A 8 6.51 3.19 -1.64
C VAL A 8 6.87 4.58 -1.17
N LEU A 9 6.05 5.11 -0.26
CA LEU A 9 6.24 6.40 0.38
C LEU A 9 6.74 6.22 1.82
N ASN A 10 7.51 7.17 2.31
CA ASN A 10 7.79 7.29 3.74
C ASN A 10 6.68 8.07 4.46
N ARG A 11 6.84 8.28 5.78
CA ARG A 11 5.89 9.06 6.60
C ARG A 11 5.73 10.53 6.18
N SER A 12 6.68 11.06 5.41
CA SER A 12 6.63 12.41 4.84
C SER A 12 6.01 12.43 3.43
N TYR A 13 5.40 11.32 2.99
CA TYR A 13 4.84 11.13 1.65
C TYR A 13 5.87 11.32 0.51
N LEU A 14 7.16 11.16 0.81
CA LEU A 14 8.21 11.22 -0.20
C LEU A 14 8.45 9.81 -0.77
N PRO A 15 8.65 9.70 -2.10
CA PRO A 15 8.98 8.44 -2.74
C PRO A 15 10.34 7.94 -2.27
N ILE A 16 10.38 6.70 -1.76
CA ILE A 16 11.62 6.07 -1.28
C ILE A 16 11.99 4.80 -2.05
N HIS A 17 11.02 4.14 -2.69
CA HIS A 17 11.26 2.88 -3.38
C HIS A 17 10.13 2.56 -4.38
N VAL A 18 10.43 1.71 -5.36
CA VAL A 18 9.43 1.10 -6.26
C VAL A 18 9.54 -0.42 -6.13
N THR A 19 8.42 -1.08 -5.86
CA THR A 19 8.35 -2.54 -5.69
C THR A 19 7.23 -3.15 -6.54
N SER A 20 7.17 -4.47 -6.68
CA SER A 20 6.02 -5.14 -7.30
C SER A 20 4.78 -5.10 -6.41
N VAL A 21 3.59 -5.14 -7.01
CA VAL A 21 2.30 -5.32 -6.32
C VAL A 21 2.36 -6.50 -5.34
N ARG A 22 2.94 -7.64 -5.75
CA ARG A 22 3.12 -8.82 -4.89
C ARG A 22 3.81 -8.47 -3.56
N ARG A 23 4.91 -7.72 -3.63
CA ARG A 23 5.69 -7.37 -2.44
C ARG A 23 5.02 -6.25 -1.63
N ALA A 24 4.39 -5.27 -2.28
CA ALA A 24 3.59 -4.25 -1.59
C ALA A 24 2.46 -4.88 -0.76
N PHE A 25 1.69 -5.80 -1.34
CA PHE A 25 0.65 -6.54 -0.62
C PHE A 25 1.19 -7.33 0.56
N SER A 26 2.36 -7.98 0.39
CA SER A 26 3.01 -8.72 1.48
C SER A 26 3.40 -7.80 2.65
N LEU A 27 3.81 -6.57 2.39
CA LEU A 27 4.17 -5.60 3.44
C LEU A 27 2.93 -5.13 4.21
N ILE A 28 1.83 -4.89 3.52
CA ILE A 28 0.55 -4.48 4.11
C ILE A 28 -0.03 -5.61 4.96
N TYR A 29 -0.04 -6.84 4.42
CA TYR A 29 -0.51 -8.02 5.15
C TYR A 29 0.29 -8.31 6.43
N ARG A 30 1.59 -7.99 6.43
CA ARG A 30 2.46 -8.11 7.63
C ARG A 30 2.30 -6.96 8.63
N GLY A 31 1.46 -5.97 8.35
CA GLY A 31 1.31 -4.76 9.18
C GLY A 31 2.54 -3.83 9.13
N THR A 32 3.41 -3.99 8.14
CA THR A 32 4.65 -3.19 7.98
C THR A 32 4.50 -2.01 7.02
N ALA A 33 3.38 -1.92 6.32
CA ALA A 33 3.03 -0.82 5.42
C ALA A 33 1.51 -0.59 5.43
N LEU A 34 1.09 0.59 4.97
CA LEU A 34 -0.31 0.94 4.74
C LEU A 34 -0.48 1.24 3.25
N ALA A 35 -1.65 0.91 2.69
CA ALA A 35 -2.05 1.42 1.39
C ALA A 35 -2.40 2.90 1.53
N VAL A 36 -2.16 3.70 0.48
CA VAL A 36 -2.52 5.12 0.43
C VAL A 36 -3.24 5.42 -0.88
N ASN A 37 -4.34 6.18 -0.82
CA ASN A 37 -5.09 6.62 -2.00
C ASN A 37 -4.74 8.07 -2.39
N GLY A 38 -5.39 8.59 -3.43
CA GLY A 38 -5.15 9.96 -3.92
C GLY A 38 -5.51 11.08 -2.93
N ASN A 39 -6.32 10.78 -1.91
CA ASN A 39 -6.70 11.71 -0.85
C ASN A 39 -5.77 11.65 0.36
N TYR A 40 -4.66 10.92 0.28
CA TYR A 40 -3.74 10.66 1.39
C TYR A 40 -4.38 9.90 2.57
N GLU A 41 -5.48 9.20 2.31
CA GLU A 41 -6.09 8.30 3.30
C GLU A 41 -5.29 7.00 3.32
N THR A 42 -5.01 6.50 4.52
CA THR A 42 -4.23 5.29 4.72
C THR A 42 -5.08 4.13 5.21
N PHE A 43 -4.85 2.95 4.64
CA PHE A 43 -5.61 1.75 4.95
C PHE A 43 -4.65 0.63 5.37
N ASP A 44 -4.91 0.01 6.51
CA ASP A 44 -4.31 -1.28 6.84
C ASP A 44 -4.99 -2.39 6.03
N PHE A 45 -4.50 -3.62 6.18
CA PHE A 45 -5.04 -4.74 5.41
C PHE A 45 -6.56 -4.95 5.64
N ASP A 46 -7.02 -4.82 6.88
CA ASP A 46 -8.41 -5.09 7.26
C ASP A 46 -9.36 -3.97 6.82
N ALA A 47 -8.93 -2.70 6.91
CA ALA A 47 -9.66 -1.56 6.38
C ALA A 47 -9.69 -1.57 4.85
N TRP A 48 -8.60 -1.97 4.21
CA TRP A 48 -8.50 -1.97 2.75
C TRP A 48 -9.30 -3.09 2.07
N THR A 49 -9.50 -4.21 2.78
CA THR A 49 -10.29 -5.35 2.29
C THR A 49 -11.79 -5.22 2.53
N ARG A 50 -12.23 -4.22 3.31
CA ARG A 50 -13.65 -3.92 3.46
C ARG A 50 -14.20 -3.41 2.13
N VAL A 51 -15.17 -4.16 1.61
CA VAL A 51 -16.01 -3.74 0.50
C VAL A 51 -17.26 -3.16 1.12
N ASP A 52 -17.44 -1.84 1.00
CA ASP A 52 -18.72 -1.22 1.36
C ASP A 52 -19.80 -1.72 0.38
N ALA A 53 -20.94 -2.13 0.93
CA ALA A 53 -22.06 -2.76 0.22
C ALA A 53 -22.84 -1.78 -0.67
#